data_AF-C3NEZ0-F1
#
_entry.id   AF-C3NEZ0-F1
#
_cell.length_a   1.000
_cell.length_b   1.000
_cell.length_c   1.000
_cell.angle_alpha   90.00
_cell.angle_beta   90.00
_cell.angle_gamma   90.00
#
_symmetry.space_group_name_H-M   'P 1'
#
loop_
_entity.id
_entity.type
_entity.pdbx_description
1 polymer ?
#
loop_
_entity_poly.entity_id
_entity_poly.type
_entity_poly.pdbx_seq_one_letter_code
_entity_poly.pdbx_strand_id
1 'polypeptide(L)'
;MKIRDMLVLPSAKILLVLVEGPKSDKEILSILQMSSTTYYENITWLLAHGFIQKTPDDKYVLTDKAKQQLVSVFLPLITYIDKLKEIAAVSITS
;
A
#
# COMPACT_ATOMS: atom_id res chain seq x y z
N MET A 1 -4.75 -16.47 9.61
CA MET A 1 -5.13 -15.55 8.52
C MET A 1 -3.87 -15.10 7.79
N LYS A 2 -3.83 -15.21 6.45
CA LYS A 2 -2.70 -14.68 5.65
C LYS A 2 -2.97 -13.19 5.39
N ILE A 3 -1.94 -12.36 5.33
CA ILE A 3 -2.14 -10.92 5.12
C ILE A 3 -2.79 -10.59 3.76
N ARG A 4 -2.66 -11.48 2.76
CA ARG A 4 -3.41 -11.41 1.49
C ARG A 4 -4.93 -11.40 1.72
N ASP A 5 -5.41 -12.07 2.77
CA ASP A 5 -6.81 -12.13 3.14
C ASP A 5 -7.22 -10.96 4.08
N MET A 6 -6.26 -10.17 4.58
CA MET A 6 -6.47 -8.99 5.44
C MET A 6 -6.29 -7.65 4.71
N LEU A 7 -5.52 -7.61 3.62
CA LEU A 7 -5.30 -6.39 2.85
C LEU A 7 -6.49 -6.14 1.92
N VAL A 8 -7.42 -5.30 2.37
CA VAL A 8 -8.40 -4.68 1.49
C VAL A 8 -7.67 -3.69 0.58
N LEU A 9 -8.12 -3.56 -0.67
CA LEU A 9 -7.49 -2.70 -1.69
C LEU A 9 -7.07 -1.29 -1.18
N PRO A 10 -7.89 -0.57 -0.38
CA PRO A 10 -7.50 0.74 0.13
C PRO A 10 -6.30 0.70 1.11
N SER A 11 -6.26 -0.26 2.04
CA SER A 11 -5.12 -0.46 2.94
C SER A 11 -3.84 -0.78 2.17
N ALA A 12 -3.92 -1.64 1.16
CA ALA A 12 -2.77 -1.96 0.31
C ALA A 12 -2.25 -0.73 -0.43
N LYS A 13 -3.15 0.11 -0.99
CA LYS A 13 -2.77 1.37 -1.64
C LYS A 13 -2.03 2.32 -0.68
N ILE A 14 -2.50 2.46 0.56
CA ILE A 14 -1.83 3.30 1.56
C ILE A 14 -0.43 2.77 1.87
N LEU A 15 -0.30 1.45 2.10
CA LEU A 15 1.01 0.85 2.38
C LEU A 15 2.00 1.04 1.23
N LEU A 16 1.53 0.90 -0.02
CA LEU A 16 2.36 1.10 -1.22
C LEU A 16 2.84 2.55 -1.35
N VAL A 17 2.00 3.54 -1.06
CA VAL A 17 2.43 4.96 -1.02
C VAL A 17 3.53 5.18 0.01
N LEU A 18 3.45 4.51 1.16
CA LEU A 18 4.45 4.63 2.22
C LEU A 18 5.75 3.86 1.95
N VAL A 19 5.80 3.03 0.90
CA VAL A 19 7.07 2.43 0.42
C VAL A 19 8.00 3.52 -0.13
N GLU A 20 7.45 4.59 -0.69
CA GLU A 20 8.22 5.74 -1.21
C GLU A 20 8.75 6.66 -0.10
N GLY A 21 8.39 6.40 1.16
CA GLY A 21 8.87 7.11 2.34
C GLY A 21 7.77 7.73 3.20
N PRO A 22 8.14 8.50 4.24
CA PRO A 22 7.20 9.10 5.17
C PRO A 22 6.23 10.07 4.49
N LYS A 23 4.93 10.02 4.85
CA LYS A 23 3.88 10.89 4.30
C LYS A 23 2.85 11.28 5.37
N SER A 24 2.38 12.53 5.31
CA SER A 24 1.27 13.06 6.12
C SER A 24 -0.09 12.65 5.55
N ASP A 25 -1.16 12.84 6.33
CA ASP A 25 -2.53 12.56 5.89
C ASP A 25 -2.88 13.29 4.57
N LYS A 26 -2.48 14.57 4.47
CA LYS A 26 -2.72 15.42 3.30
C LYS A 26 -2.04 14.88 2.05
N GLU A 27 -0.79 14.44 2.17
CA GLU A 27 -0.04 13.89 1.04
C GLU A 27 -0.67 12.57 0.55
N ILE A 28 -1.04 11.68 1.47
CA ILE A 28 -1.63 10.39 1.10
C ILE A 28 -3.00 10.58 0.43
N LEU A 29 -3.86 11.43 0.99
CA LEU A 29 -5.16 11.76 0.40
C LEU A 29 -5.03 12.39 -0.98
N SER A 30 -4.03 13.26 -1.18
CA SER A 30 -3.77 13.88 -2.47
C SER A 30 -3.33 12.87 -3.54
N ILE A 31 -2.55 11.85 -3.16
CA ILE A 31 -2.06 10.82 -4.09
C ILE A 31 -3.18 9.83 -4.44
N LEU A 32 -3.91 9.36 -3.43
CA LEU A 32 -4.85 8.25 -3.60
C LEU A 32 -6.27 8.68 -3.98
N GLN A 33 -6.61 9.96 -3.80
CA GLN A 33 -7.92 10.55 -4.14
C GLN A 33 -9.12 9.73 -3.63
N MET A 34 -8.95 9.09 -2.47
CA MET A 34 -10.02 8.30 -1.85
C MET A 34 -10.91 9.17 -0.95
N SER A 35 -12.11 8.69 -0.65
CA SER A 35 -12.97 9.38 0.32
C SER A 35 -12.33 9.39 1.71
N SER A 36 -12.55 10.48 2.45
CA SER A 36 -12.02 10.65 3.80
C SER A 36 -12.45 9.52 4.74
N THR A 37 -13.69 9.05 4.64
CA THR A 37 -14.20 7.94 5.44
C THR A 37 -13.37 6.66 5.23
N THR A 38 -13.23 6.24 3.97
CA THR A 38 -12.42 5.07 3.61
C THR A 38 -10.98 5.24 4.07
N TYR A 39 -10.41 6.43 3.89
CA TYR A 39 -9.04 6.73 4.32
C TYR A 39 -8.86 6.52 5.82
N TYR A 40 -9.67 7.19 6.65
CA TYR A 40 -9.49 7.16 8.10
C TYR A 40 -9.80 5.80 8.71
N GLU A 41 -10.77 5.05 8.17
CA GLU A 41 -11.01 3.66 8.56
C GLU A 41 -9.77 2.80 8.34
N ASN A 42 -9.13 2.94 7.18
CA ASN A 42 -7.95 2.13 6.83
C ASN A 42 -6.71 2.57 7.58
N ILE A 43 -6.47 3.88 7.79
CA ILE A 43 -5.36 4.38 8.62
C ILE A 43 -5.49 3.88 10.06
N THR A 44 -6.69 4.00 10.65
CA THR A 44 -6.94 3.55 12.01
C THR A 44 -6.67 2.05 12.14
N TRP A 45 -7.14 1.26 11.17
CA TRP A 45 -6.88 -0.17 11.13
C TRP A 45 -5.39 -0.49 11.00
N LEU A 46 -4.67 0.19 10.10
CA LEU A 46 -3.24 -0.01 9.87
C LEU A 46 -2.38 0.34 11.10
N LEU A 47 -2.75 1.40 11.82
CA LEU A 47 -2.13 1.79 13.08
C LEU A 47 -2.39 0.74 14.16
N ALA A 48 -3.65 0.34 14.35
CA ALA A 48 -4.05 -0.64 15.37
C ALA A 48 -3.35 -1.99 15.19
N HIS A 49 -3.07 -2.39 13.95
CA HIS A 49 -2.38 -3.65 13.64
C HIS A 49 -0.85 -3.51 13.54
N GLY A 50 -0.32 -2.31 13.78
CA GLY A 50 1.12 -2.04 13.80
C GLY A 50 1.78 -2.18 12.43
N PHE A 51 1.07 -1.91 11.34
CA PHE A 51 1.65 -1.84 10.00
C PHE A 51 2.30 -0.49 9.72
N ILE A 52 1.74 0.56 10.31
CA ILE A 52 2.29 1.91 10.23
C ILE A 52 2.41 2.49 11.64
N GLN A 53 3.27 3.49 11.77
CA GLN A 53 3.39 4.29 12.99
C GLN A 53 3.49 5.77 12.64
N LYS A 54 3.02 6.64 13.54
CA LYS A 54 3.12 8.09 13.37
C LYS A 54 4.44 8.58 13.95
N THR A 55 5.16 9.40 13.20
CA THR A 55 6.39 10.06 13.62
C THR A 55 6.09 11.34 14.39
N PRO A 56 7.07 11.93 15.11
CA PRO A 56 6.89 13.23 15.78
C PRO A 56 6.49 14.37 14.83
N ASP A 57 6.85 14.27 13.55
CA ASP A 57 6.51 15.24 12.50
C ASP A 57 5.12 15.02 11.88
N ASP A 58 4.27 14.24 12.55
CA ASP A 58 2.90 13.93 12.12
C ASP A 58 2.82 13.17 10.77
N LYS A 59 3.86 12.40 10.42
CA LYS A 59 3.90 11.56 9.22
C LYS A 59 3.77 10.10 9.57
N TYR A 60 3.23 9.31 8.64
CA TYR A 60 3.21 7.85 8.77
C TYR A 60 4.44 7.24 8.12
N VAL A 61 4.95 6.18 8.75
CA VAL A 61 6.03 5.33 8.22
C VAL A 61 5.68 3.86 8.37
N LEU A 62 6.19 3.04 7.45
CA LEU A 62 6.06 1.59 7.52
C LEU A 62 6.88 1.02 8.69
N THR A 63 6.27 0.14 9.48
CA THR A 63 6.99 -0.67 10.46
C THR A 63 7.75 -1.79 9.75
N ASP A 64 8.72 -2.41 10.43
CA ASP A 64 9.47 -3.54 9.85
C ASP A 64 8.57 -4.75 9.59
N LYS A 65 7.53 -4.94 10.42
CA LYS A 65 6.47 -5.93 10.20
C LYS A 65 5.78 -5.73 8.84
N ALA A 66 5.39 -4.48 8.53
CA ALA A 66 4.76 -4.19 7.26
C ALA A 66 5.72 -4.43 6.08
N LYS A 67 6.97 -3.99 6.17
CA LYS A 67 7.97 -4.20 5.11
C LYS A 67 8.15 -5.70 4.80
N GLN A 68 8.34 -6.52 5.83
CA GLN A 68 8.51 -7.97 5.65
C GLN A 68 7.30 -8.62 4.97
N GLN A 69 6.10 -8.21 5.36
CA GLN A 69 4.89 -8.74 4.76
C GLN A 69 4.65 -8.24 3.35
N LEU A 70 4.93 -6.96 3.05
CA LEU A 70 4.87 -6.43 1.70
C LEU A 70 5.79 -7.23 0.78
N VAL A 71 7.03 -7.51 1.19
CA VAL A 71 7.94 -8.38 0.43
C VAL A 71 7.33 -9.76 0.24
N SER A 72 6.84 -10.40 1.31
CA SER A 72 6.24 -11.73 1.21
C SER A 72 5.00 -11.80 0.31
N VAL A 73 4.24 -10.72 0.19
CA VAL A 73 3.00 -10.65 -0.61
C VAL A 73 3.31 -10.31 -2.06
N PHE A 74 4.13 -9.28 -2.28
CA PHE A 74 4.32 -8.69 -3.60
C PHE A 74 5.47 -9.31 -4.39
N LEU A 75 6.49 -9.87 -3.73
CA LEU A 75 7.63 -10.49 -4.44
C LEU A 75 7.19 -11.67 -5.32
N PRO A 76 6.28 -12.58 -4.88
CA PRO A 76 5.74 -13.62 -5.76
C PRO A 76 4.88 -13.09 -6.91
N LEU A 77 4.37 -11.85 -6.81
CA LEU A 77 3.55 -11.24 -7.84
C LEU A 77 4.36 -10.66 -9.01
N ILE A 78 5.68 -10.48 -8.85
CA ILE A 78 6.56 -9.91 -9.89
C ILE A 78 6.44 -10.69 -11.19
N THR A 79 6.46 -12.03 -11.14
CA THR A 79 6.33 -12.88 -12.33
C THR A 79 5.00 -12.68 -13.07
N TYR A 80 3.92 -12.36 -12.35
CA TYR A 80 2.63 -12.04 -12.97
C TYR A 80 2.62 -10.62 -13.53
N ILE A 81 3.27 -9.67 -12.86
CA ILE A 81 3.42 -8.30 -13.36
C ILE A 81 4.17 -8.28 -14.70
N ASP A 82 5.22 -9.08 -14.85
CA ASP A 82 5.98 -9.13 -16.11
C ASP A 82 5.13 -9.70 -17.25
N LYS A 83 4.35 -10.77 -17.01
CA LYS A 83 3.36 -11.26 -17.99
C LYS A 83 2.30 -10.23 -18.36
N LEU A 84 1.83 -9.44 -17.39
CA LEU A 84 0.87 -8.36 -17.64
C LEU A 84 1.46 -7.26 -18.52
N LYS A 85 2.75 -6.92 -18.34
CA LYS A 85 3.44 -5.96 -19.20
C LYS A 85 3.57 -6.48 -20.64
N GLU A 86 3.87 -7.76 -20.82
CA GLU A 86 3.92 -8.39 -22.15
C GLU A 86 2.57 -8.25 -22.87
N ILE A 87 1.47 -8.57 -22.19
CA ILE A 87 0.11 -8.44 -22.76
C ILE A 87 -0.19 -6.98 -23.10
N ALA A 88 0.10 -6.04 -22.19
CA ALA A 88 -0.14 -4.63 -22.42
C ALA A 88 0.67 -4.10 -23.61
N ALA A 89 1.92 -4.53 -23.78
CA ALA A 89 2.76 -4.17 -24.92
C ALA A 89 2.15 -4.66 -26.24
N VAL A 90 1.65 -5.91 -26.28
CA VAL A 90 0.99 -6.48 -27.46
C VAL A 90 -0.28 -5.70 -27.83
N SER A 91 -1.08 -5.29 -26.85
CA SER A 91 -2.30 -4.49 -27.07
C SER A 91 -2.06 -3.07 -27.56
N ILE A 92 -0.87 -2.48 -27.36
CA ILE A 92 -0.54 -1.12 -27.83
C ILE A 92 -0.05 -1.13 -29.29
N THR A 93 0.53 -2.25 -29.73
CA THR A 93 1.03 -2.43 -31.10
C THR A 93 0.00 -3.02 -32.08
N SER A 94 -1.21 -3.32 -31.61
CA SER A 94 -2.32 -3.90 -32.40
C SER A 94 -3.34 -2.85 -32.81
#